data_AF-A0A087RXJ5-F1
#
_entry.id   AF-A0A087RXJ5-F1
#
_cell.length_a   1.000
_cell.length_b   1.000
_cell.length_c   1.000
_cell.angle_alpha   90.00
_cell.angle_beta   90.00
_cell.angle_gamma   90.00
#
_symmetry.space_group_name_H-M   'P 1'
#
loop_
_entity.id
_entity.type
_entity.pdbx_description
1 polymer ?
#
loop_
_entity_poly.entity_id
_entity_poly.type
_entity_poly.pdbx_seq_one_letter_code
_entity_poly.pdbx_strand_id
1 'polypeptide(L)'
;MDFGSILGIVVMVVGVIIGLIIYNAFSDALDCSTLTGYDATTPANSTEQAKACLETKSNANVVFGIIPVFIILGLIPLIRGALTRGL
;
A
#
# COMPACT_ATOMS: atom_id res chain seq x y z
N MET A 1 -5.38 25.32 -15.74
CA MET A 1 -4.67 24.06 -15.43
C MET A 1 -4.01 23.63 -16.72
N ASP A 2 -2.68 23.53 -16.73
CA ASP A 2 -1.93 23.08 -17.91
C ASP A 2 -2.16 21.56 -18.11
N PHE A 3 -2.14 21.10 -19.36
CA PHE A 3 -2.33 19.69 -19.72
C PHE A 3 -1.34 18.78 -18.96
N GLY A 4 -0.12 19.25 -18.71
CA GLY A 4 0.88 18.53 -17.91
C GLY A 4 0.49 18.35 -16.44
N SER A 5 -0.19 19.34 -15.84
CA SER A 5 -0.67 19.23 -14.45
C SER A 5 -1.80 18.21 -14.33
N ILE A 6 -2.70 18.19 -15.32
CA ILE A 6 -3.82 17.26 -15.38
C ILE A 6 -3.31 15.82 -15.53
N LEU A 7 -2.35 15.60 -16.43
CA LEU A 7 -1.77 14.28 -16.66
C LEU A 7 -1.01 13.75 -15.42
N GLY A 8 -0.32 14.62 -14.70
CA GLY A 8 0.31 14.28 -13.42
C GLY A 8 -0.68 13.88 -12.32
N ILE A 9 -1.82 14.58 -12.22
CA ILE A 9 -2.90 14.21 -11.27
C ILE A 9 -3.51 12.87 -11.66
N VAL A 10 -3.78 12.64 -12.96
CA VAL A 10 -4.35 11.38 -13.45
C VAL A 10 -3.43 10.19 -13.14
N VAL A 11 -2.13 10.31 -13.42
CA VAL A 11 -1.15 9.25 -13.11
C VAL A 11 -1.09 8.97 -11.61
N MET A 12 -1.22 10.00 -10.76
CA MET A 12 -1.24 9.82 -9.32
C MET A 12 -2.49 9.07 -8.85
N VAL A 13 -3.67 9.48 -9.32
CA VAL A 13 -4.94 8.81 -8.95
C VAL A 13 -4.93 7.35 -9.42
N VAL A 14 -4.48 7.10 -10.64
CA VAL A 14 -4.36 5.72 -11.17
C VAL A 14 -3.34 4.91 -10.37
N GLY A 15 -2.19 5.48 -10.01
CA GLY A 15 -1.18 4.81 -9.19
C GLY A 15 -1.69 4.43 -7.79
N VAL A 16 -2.45 5.31 -7.14
CA VAL A 16 -3.07 5.03 -5.84
C VAL A 16 -4.13 3.94 -5.95
N ILE A 17 -4.97 3.98 -7.00
CA ILE A 17 -6.00 2.96 -7.24
C ILE A 17 -5.35 1.59 -7.49
N ILE A 18 -4.33 1.52 -8.34
CA ILE A 18 -3.60 0.27 -8.60
C ILE A 18 -2.95 -0.26 -7.31
N GLY A 19 -2.34 0.62 -6.51
CA GLY A 19 -1.78 0.25 -5.21
C GLY A 19 -2.82 -0.33 -4.26
N LEU A 20 -4.01 0.26 -4.19
CA LEU A 20 -5.14 -0.22 -3.39
C LEU A 20 -5.70 -1.57 -3.88
N ILE A 21 -5.77 -1.78 -5.20
CA ILE A 21 -6.22 -3.06 -5.77
C ILE A 21 -5.24 -4.17 -5.41
N ILE A 22 -3.93 -3.94 -5.60
CA ILE A 22 -2.89 -4.89 -5.22
C ILE A 22 -2.95 -5.16 -3.71
N TYR A 23 -3.08 -4.11 -2.89
CA TYR A 23 -3.22 -4.25 -1.45
C TYR A 23 -4.40 -5.14 -1.04
N ASN A 24 -5.59 -4.91 -1.60
CA ASN A 24 -6.77 -5.71 -1.29
C ASN A 24 -6.60 -7.16 -1.76
N ALA A 25 -6.05 -7.37 -2.96
CA ALA A 25 -5.77 -8.72 -3.46
C ALA A 25 -4.78 -9.49 -2.58
N PHE A 26 -3.73 -8.83 -2.06
CA PHE A 26 -2.81 -9.44 -1.10
C PHE A 26 -3.47 -9.65 0.27
N SER A 27 -4.30 -8.72 0.75
CA SER A 27 -5.00 -8.85 2.03
C SER A 27 -5.98 -10.02 2.06
N ASP A 28 -6.69 -10.26 0.94
CA ASP A 28 -7.61 -11.39 0.75
C ASP A 28 -6.86 -12.70 0.48
N ALA A 29 -5.74 -12.67 -0.26
CA ALA A 29 -4.95 -13.87 -0.51
C ALA A 29 -4.23 -14.40 0.75
N LEU A 30 -3.94 -13.53 1.72
CA LEU A 30 -3.40 -13.90 3.03
C LEU A 30 -4.51 -14.01 4.09
N ASP A 31 -5.50 -14.87 3.83
CA ASP A 31 -6.50 -15.24 4.85
C ASP A 31 -5.92 -16.29 5.81
N CYS A 32 -5.22 -15.80 6.83
CA CYS A 32 -4.57 -16.63 7.83
C CYS A 32 -5.54 -17.37 8.75
N SER A 33 -6.85 -17.07 8.66
CA SER A 33 -7.88 -17.66 9.53
C SER A 33 -8.21 -19.12 9.20
N THR A 34 -7.86 -19.55 7.99
CA THR A 34 -8.09 -20.92 7.50
C THR A 34 -6.94 -21.88 7.83
N LEU A 35 -5.82 -21.38 8.37
CA LEU A 35 -4.64 -22.18 8.68
C LEU A 35 -4.75 -22.84 10.06
N THR A 36 -4.26 -24.08 10.15
CA THR A 36 -4.12 -24.81 11.41
C THR A 36 -3.20 -24.05 12.37
N GLY A 37 -3.64 -23.92 13.63
CA GLY A 37 -2.93 -23.16 14.66
C GLY A 37 -3.32 -21.68 14.73
N TYR A 38 -4.29 -21.21 13.94
CA TYR A 38 -4.83 -19.85 14.05
C TYR A 38 -5.71 -19.70 15.29
N ASP A 39 -5.38 -18.71 16.14
CA ASP A 39 -6.19 -18.35 17.30
C ASP A 39 -6.97 -17.05 17.01
N ALA A 40 -8.29 -17.19 16.85
CA ALA A 40 -9.18 -16.07 16.57
C ALA A 40 -9.38 -15.12 17.76
N THR A 41 -9.10 -15.56 18.99
CA THR A 41 -9.24 -14.76 20.21
C THR A 41 -7.95 -14.01 20.54
N THR A 42 -6.81 -14.62 20.26
CA THR A 42 -5.49 -13.98 20.36
C THR A 42 -4.63 -14.30 19.13
N PRO A 43 -4.74 -13.51 18.03
CA PRO A 43 -3.98 -13.75 16.81
C PRO A 43 -2.47 -13.84 17.04
N ALA A 44 -1.95 -13.09 18.02
CA ALA A 44 -0.53 -13.11 18.42
C ALA A 44 -0.05 -14.44 19.02
N ASN A 45 -0.96 -15.28 19.52
CA ASN A 45 -0.68 -16.61 20.06
C ASN A 45 -0.84 -17.73 19.02
N SER A 46 -1.18 -17.39 17.77
CA SER A 46 -1.27 -18.37 16.69
C SER A 46 0.07 -19.11 16.54
N THR A 47 0.02 -20.40 16.25
CA THR A 47 1.19 -21.27 16.14
C THR A 47 1.47 -21.65 14.68
N GLU A 48 2.67 -22.20 14.44
CA GLU A 48 3.05 -22.82 13.18
C GLU A 48 2.83 -21.93 11.93
N GLN A 49 2.10 -22.45 10.93
CA GLN A 49 1.89 -21.81 9.64
C GLN A 49 0.99 -20.57 9.75
N ALA A 50 0.07 -20.55 10.72
CA ALA A 50 -0.78 -19.38 10.97
C ALA A 50 0.04 -18.19 11.51
N LYS A 51 1.06 -18.44 12.34
CA LYS A 51 1.98 -17.40 12.82
C LYS A 51 2.80 -16.80 11.68
N ALA A 52 3.39 -17.65 10.83
CA ALA A 52 4.18 -17.20 9.68
C ALA A 52 3.32 -16.40 8.70
N CYS A 53 2.06 -16.79 8.49
CA CYS A 53 1.09 -16.05 7.69
C CYS A 53 0.78 -14.67 8.30
N LEU A 54 0.53 -14.60 9.60
CA LEU A 54 0.25 -13.33 10.30
C LEU A 54 1.45 -12.38 10.30
N GLU A 55 2.66 -12.90 10.51
CA GLU A 55 3.91 -12.12 10.39
C GLU A 55 4.11 -11.63 8.96
N THR A 56 3.85 -12.46 7.95
CA THR A 56 3.92 -12.06 6.54
C THR A 56 2.89 -10.98 6.20
N LYS A 57 1.65 -11.13 6.67
CA LYS A 57 0.58 -10.15 6.49
C LYS A 57 0.91 -8.82 7.17
N SER A 58 1.45 -8.87 8.38
CA SER A 58 1.89 -7.69 9.13
C SER A 58 3.01 -6.94 8.41
N ASN A 59 4.05 -7.66 7.98
CA ASN A 59 5.17 -7.07 7.23
C ASN A 59 4.73 -6.54 5.85
N ALA A 60 3.87 -7.28 5.14
CA ALA A 60 3.31 -6.82 3.87
C ALA A 60 2.51 -5.53 4.05
N ASN A 61 1.70 -5.42 5.11
CA ASN A 61 0.94 -4.21 5.40
C ASN A 61 1.86 -3.00 5.66
N VAL A 62 2.99 -3.20 6.35
CA VAL A 62 4.01 -2.14 6.55
C VAL A 62 4.64 -1.73 5.23
N VAL A 63 5.04 -2.69 4.39
CA VAL A 63 5.66 -2.41 3.09
C VAL A 63 4.69 -1.68 2.17
N PHE A 64 3.45 -2.14 2.07
CA PHE A 64 2.41 -1.51 1.26
C PHE A 64 1.97 -0.15 1.83
N GLY A 65 2.03 0.06 3.14
CA GLY A 65 1.77 1.35 3.78
C GLY A 65 2.87 2.41 3.53
N ILE A 66 4.12 1.97 3.30
CA ILE A 66 5.27 2.84 3.03
C ILE A 66 5.30 3.36 1.57
N ILE A 67 4.83 2.55 0.62
CA ILE A 67 4.78 2.91 -0.81
C ILE A 67 4.04 4.24 -1.07
N PRO A 68 2.82 4.48 -0.58
CA PRO A 68 2.12 5.75 -0.80
C PRO A 68 2.84 6.93 -0.14
N VAL A 69 3.55 6.73 0.98
CA VAL A 69 4.37 7.77 1.60
C VAL A 69 5.53 8.18 0.67
N PHE A 70 6.21 7.23 0.04
CA PHE A 70 7.25 7.52 -0.95
C PHE A 70 6.69 8.20 -2.21
N ILE A 71 5.51 7.79 -2.67
CA ILE A 71 4.83 8.44 -3.79
C ILE A 71 4.55 9.91 -3.44
N ILE A 72 3.99 10.19 -2.26
CA ILE A 72 3.73 11.56 -1.80
C ILE A 72 5.03 12.36 -1.64
N LEU A 73 6.04 11.80 -0.97
CA LEU A 73 7.33 12.48 -0.72
C LEU A 73 8.13 12.73 -2.00
N GLY A 74 8.10 11.81 -2.97
CA GLY A 74 8.70 11.98 -4.29
C GLY A 74 7.92 12.95 -5.19
N LEU A 75 6.61 13.09 -4.97
CA LEU A 75 5.76 14.02 -5.70
C LEU A 75 5.86 15.47 -5.19
N ILE A 76 6.11 15.71 -3.91
CA ILE A 76 6.29 17.07 -3.36
C ILE A 76 7.34 17.88 -4.15
N PRO A 77 8.55 17.39 -4.46
CA PRO A 77 9.51 18.12 -5.27
C PRO A 77 9.11 18.24 -6.75
N LEU A 78 8.35 17.29 -7.31
CA LEU A 78 7.83 17.38 -8.69
C LEU A 78 6.73 18.44 -8.82
N ILE A 79 5.80 18.49 -7.87
CA ILE A 79 4.74 19.52 -7.79
C ILE A 79 5.38 20.89 -7.53
N ARG A 80 6.35 20.97 -6.60
CA ARG A 80 7.10 22.21 -6.37
C ARG A 80 7.89 22.64 -7.59
N GLY A 81 8.54 21.71 -8.30
CA GLY A 81 9.26 21.98 -9.54
C GLY A 81 8.34 22.48 -10.67
N ALA A 82 7.11 21.97 -10.75
CA ALA A 82 6.08 22.46 -11.67
C ALA A 82 5.52 23.84 -11.26
N LEU A 83 5.41 24.13 -9.95
CA LEU A 83 4.99 25.44 -9.42
C LEU A 83 6.08 26.52 -9.49
N THR A 84 7.37 26.16 -9.39
CA THR A 84 8.50 27.10 -9.48
C THR A 84 9.00 27.33 -10.90
N ARG A 85 8.71 26.44 -11.86
CA ARG A 85 9.04 26.63 -13.29
C ARG A 85 7.94 27.30 -14.14
N GLY A 86 6.90 27.89 -13.50
CA GLY A 86 5.79 28.60 -14.16
C GLY A 86 4.87 27.67 -14.98
N LEU A 87 3.57 27.88 -15.20
CA LEU A 87 2.72 29.09 -15.21
C LEU A 87 3.42 30.37 -15.63
#